data_AF-A0A1F9YNN6-F1
#
_entry.id   AF-A0A1F9YNN6-F1
#
_cell.length_a   1.000
_cell.length_b   1.000
_cell.length_c   1.000
_cell.angle_alpha   90.00
_cell.angle_beta   90.00
_cell.angle_gamma   90.00
#
_symmetry.space_group_name_H-M   'P 1'
#
loop_
_entity.id
_entity.type
_entity.pdbx_description
1 polymer ?
#
loop_
_entity_poly.entity_id
_entity_poly.type
_entity_poly.pdbx_seq_one_letter_code
_entity_poly.pdbx_strand_id
1 'polypeptide(L)'
;MLAAGWLYSGHNIRIAEDLKRRFAPVFSLLERRYYLDDVFLALVALGDRLARLAFWVDSQVIDRIFVDGWGLAANVAAQLGNLFDALFVDRLVDGTGGLSVTVGGALRWLVRRGMVQEYLLWTAAVLSTLAFLIAWR
;
A
#
# COMPACT_ATOMS: atom_id res chain seq x y z
N MET A 1 26.97 15.88 58.28
CA MET A 1 26.67 14.43 58.31
C MET A 1 27.57 13.62 59.25
N LEU A 2 28.85 13.99 59.44
CA LEU A 2 29.80 13.23 60.29
C LEU A 2 29.45 13.23 61.80
N ALA A 3 28.91 14.33 62.34
CA ALA A 3 28.55 14.43 63.76
C ALA A 3 27.35 13.55 64.16
N ALA A 4 26.38 13.37 63.26
CA ALA A 4 25.21 12.52 63.48
C ALA A 4 25.60 11.02 63.45
N GLY A 5 26.53 10.63 62.57
CA GLY A 5 27.06 9.27 62.54
C GLY A 5 27.86 8.91 63.80
N TRP A 6 28.61 9.86 64.37
CA TRP A 6 29.37 9.64 65.60
C TRP A 6 28.46 9.44 66.84
N LEU A 7 27.37 10.19 66.93
CA LEU A 7 26.40 10.06 68.03
C LEU A 7 25.65 8.71 68.02
N TYR A 8 25.35 8.18 66.84
CA TYR A 8 24.68 6.87 66.68
C TYR A 8 25.63 5.67 66.76
N SER A 9 26.93 5.84 66.52
CA SER A 9 27.92 4.75 66.60
C SER A 9 28.21 4.28 68.04
N GLY A 10 27.89 5.07 69.06
CA GLY A 10 28.37 4.86 70.44
C GLY A 10 27.42 4.13 71.40
N HIS A 11 26.15 3.91 71.06
CA HIS A 11 25.15 3.42 72.02
C HIS A 11 24.60 2.01 71.67
N ASN A 12 24.78 1.09 72.62
CA ASN A 12 24.20 -0.25 72.78
C ASN A 12 23.32 -0.78 71.61
N ILE A 13 24.00 -1.33 70.61
CA ILE A 13 23.43 -1.91 69.38
C ILE A 13 22.47 -3.09 69.67
N ARG A 14 22.62 -3.74 70.83
CA ARG A 14 21.90 -4.95 71.22
C ARG A 14 20.38 -4.79 71.28
N ILE A 15 19.89 -3.66 71.80
CA ILE A 15 18.43 -3.38 71.89
C ILE A 15 17.86 -3.16 70.49
N ALA A 16 18.58 -2.46 69.62
CA ALA A 16 18.17 -2.25 68.23
C ALA A 16 18.16 -3.57 67.45
N GLU A 17 19.12 -4.46 67.69
CA GLU A 17 19.20 -5.78 67.08
C GLU A 17 18.08 -6.72 67.54
N ASP A 18 17.75 -6.74 68.84
CA ASP A 18 16.63 -7.51 69.38
C ASP A 18 15.29 -7.00 68.86
N LEU A 19 15.13 -5.67 68.75
CA LEU A 19 13.95 -5.05 68.17
C LEU A 19 13.82 -5.37 66.67
N LYS A 20 14.94 -5.31 65.92
CA LYS A 20 15.00 -5.69 64.50
C LYS A 20 14.65 -7.17 64.30
N ARG A 21 15.10 -8.06 65.17
CA ARG A 21 14.75 -9.50 65.11
C ARG A 21 13.27 -9.74 65.39
N ARG A 22 12.70 -9.07 66.39
CA ARG A 22 11.30 -9.24 66.78
C ARG A 22 10.31 -8.65 65.77
N PHE A 23 10.71 -7.56 65.10
CA PHE A 23 9.93 -6.91 64.05
C PHE A 23 10.55 -7.08 62.65
N ALA A 24 11.28 -8.19 62.44
CA ALA A 24 11.95 -8.50 61.17
C ALA A 24 11.08 -8.29 59.92
N PRO A 25 9.80 -8.73 59.85
CA PRO A 25 8.98 -8.49 58.66
C PRO A 25 8.69 -7.00 58.43
N VAL A 26 8.44 -6.23 59.48
CA VAL A 26 8.19 -4.78 59.38
C VAL A 26 9.47 -4.05 58.97
N PHE A 27 10.61 -4.43 59.55
CA PHE A 27 11.91 -3.91 59.13
C PHE A 27 12.19 -4.20 57.65
N SER A 28 11.90 -5.42 57.18
CA SER A 28 12.10 -5.79 55.78
C SER A 28 11.21 -5.00 54.82
N LEU A 29 9.96 -4.69 55.23
CA LEU A 29 9.04 -3.84 54.47
C LEU A 29 9.59 -2.41 54.37
N LEU A 30 10.01 -1.82 55.50
CA LEU A 30 10.55 -0.46 55.52
C LEU A 30 11.88 -0.36 54.75
N GLU A 31 12.76 -1.36 54.90
CA GLU A 31 14.06 -1.44 54.22
C GLU A 31 13.89 -1.54 52.69
N ARG A 32 12.88 -2.27 52.23
CA ARG A 32 12.48 -2.32 50.80
C ARG A 32 11.51 -1.21 50.38
N ARG A 33 11.36 -0.15 51.18
CA ARG A 33 10.47 0.99 50.87
C ARG A 33 9.05 0.55 50.48
N TYR A 34 8.51 -0.41 51.24
CA TYR A 34 7.20 -1.01 51.02
C TYR A 34 7.02 -1.70 49.66
N TYR A 35 8.11 -2.12 49.01
CA TYR A 35 8.10 -2.73 47.67
C TYR A 35 7.51 -1.83 46.57
N LEU A 36 7.33 -0.53 46.83
CA LEU A 36 6.75 0.40 45.85
C LEU A 36 7.60 0.49 44.59
N ASP A 37 8.93 0.54 44.77
CA ASP A 37 9.89 0.57 43.66
C ASP A 37 9.80 -0.72 42.83
N ASP A 38 9.72 -1.88 43.48
CA ASP A 38 9.62 -3.19 42.82
C ASP A 38 8.32 -3.31 41.99
N VAL A 39 7.19 -2.88 42.56
CA VAL A 39 5.89 -2.89 41.86
C VAL A 39 5.89 -1.92 40.69
N PHE A 40 6.42 -0.72 40.88
CA PHE A 40 6.51 0.28 39.81
C PHE A 40 7.37 -0.23 38.65
N LEU A 41 8.54 -0.78 38.93
CA LEU A 41 9.42 -1.38 37.92
C LEU A 41 8.76 -2.56 37.21
N ALA A 42 8.02 -3.39 37.94
CA ALA A 42 7.27 -4.51 37.35
C ALA A 42 6.18 -4.02 36.39
N LEU A 43 5.45 -2.96 36.76
CA LEU A 43 4.42 -2.35 35.91
C LEU A 43 5.03 -1.72 34.66
N VAL A 44 6.15 -1.00 34.80
CA VAL A 44 6.89 -0.44 33.66
C VAL A 44 7.37 -1.55 32.73
N ALA A 45 7.95 -2.62 33.27
CA ALA A 45 8.40 -3.77 32.47
C ALA A 45 7.25 -4.48 31.76
N LEU A 46 6.08 -4.57 32.39
CA LEU A 46 4.87 -5.10 31.76
C LEU A 46 4.40 -4.19 30.62
N GLY A 47 4.35 -2.88 30.86
CA GLY A 47 3.98 -1.89 29.84
C GLY A 47 4.89 -1.96 28.62
N ASP A 48 6.20 -2.07 28.84
CA ASP A 48 7.18 -2.18 27.76
C ASP A 48 7.04 -3.48 26.95
N ARG A 49 6.70 -4.60 27.61
CA ARG A 49 6.39 -5.86 26.91
C ARG A 49 5.12 -5.75 26.06
N LEU A 50 4.08 -5.11 26.59
CA LEU A 50 2.83 -4.89 25.85
C LEU A 50 3.03 -3.96 24.66
N ALA A 51 3.81 -2.89 24.83
CA ALA A 51 4.17 -1.99 23.74
C ALA A 51 4.93 -2.72 22.62
N ARG A 52 5.90 -3.57 22.98
CA ARG A 52 6.62 -4.41 22.00
C ARG A 52 5.71 -5.39 21.28
N LEU A 53 4.73 -5.98 21.98
CA LEU A 53 3.76 -6.87 21.36
C LEU A 53 2.84 -6.12 20.40
N ALA A 54 2.34 -4.94 20.79
CA ALA A 54 1.52 -4.10 19.92
C ALA A 54 2.28 -3.70 18.65
N PHE A 55 3.54 -3.28 18.79
CA PHE A 55 4.40 -2.96 17.65
C PHE A 55 4.66 -4.17 16.74
N TRP A 56 4.85 -5.37 17.32
CA TRP A 56 5.00 -6.58 16.53
C TRP A 56 3.73 -6.91 15.74
N VAL A 57 2.54 -6.76 16.35
CA VAL A 57 1.27 -6.98 15.65
C VAL A 57 1.11 -5.99 14.50
N ASP A 58 1.36 -4.71 14.74
CA ASP A 58 1.28 -3.67 13.71
C ASP A 58 2.23 -3.96 12.53
N SER A 59 3.52 -4.11 12.82
CA SER A 59 4.53 -4.31 11.78
C SER A 59 4.46 -5.66 11.05
N GLN A 60 4.00 -6.74 11.70
CA GLN A 60 3.96 -8.06 11.07
C GLN A 60 2.61 -8.41 10.47
N VAL A 61 1.52 -7.99 11.11
CA VAL A 61 0.16 -8.35 10.68
C VAL A 61 -0.40 -7.22 9.84
N ILE A 62 -0.38 -5.98 10.33
CA ILE A 62 -1.02 -4.87 9.63
C ILE A 62 -0.25 -4.51 8.37
N ASP A 63 1.04 -4.21 8.49
CA ASP A 63 1.84 -3.81 7.34
C ASP A 63 1.96 -4.93 6.30
N ARG A 64 2.42 -6.12 6.69
CA ARG A 64 2.71 -7.18 5.70
C ARG A 64 1.47 -7.78 5.06
N ILE A 65 0.34 -7.86 5.77
CA ILE A 65 -0.87 -8.46 5.21
C ILE A 65 -1.71 -7.41 4.50
N PHE A 66 -1.97 -6.27 5.15
CA PHE A 66 -2.90 -5.28 4.61
C PHE A 66 -2.21 -4.30 3.67
N VAL A 67 -1.02 -3.79 4.02
CA VAL A 67 -0.34 -2.80 3.18
C VAL A 67 0.32 -3.48 1.99
N ASP A 68 1.23 -4.43 2.22
CA ASP A 68 1.94 -5.12 1.15
C ASP A 68 0.99 -5.99 0.31
N GLY A 69 0.05 -6.68 0.97
CA GLY A 69 -0.95 -7.50 0.28
C GLY A 69 -1.86 -6.68 -0.63
N TRP A 70 -2.29 -5.50 -0.19
CA TRP A 70 -3.08 -4.59 -1.03
C TRP A 70 -2.26 -4.02 -2.18
N GLY A 71 -0.99 -3.69 -1.95
CA GLY A 71 -0.06 -3.27 -3.00
C GLY A 71 0.09 -4.34 -4.09
N LEU A 72 0.23 -5.61 -3.71
CA LEU A 72 0.26 -6.73 -4.67
C LEU A 72 -1.06 -6.87 -5.43
N ALA A 73 -2.20 -6.80 -4.74
CA ALA A 73 -3.51 -6.89 -5.40
C ALA A 73 -3.73 -5.75 -6.41
N ALA A 74 -3.38 -4.52 -6.05
CA ALA A 74 -3.46 -3.37 -6.93
C ALA A 74 -2.53 -3.53 -8.16
N ASN A 75 -1.30 -4.01 -7.95
CA ASN A 75 -0.38 -4.29 -9.05
C ASN A 75 -0.91 -5.37 -10.01
N VAL A 76 -1.49 -6.45 -9.48
CA VAL A 76 -2.11 -7.49 -10.32
C VAL A 76 -3.29 -6.93 -11.11
N ALA A 77 -4.15 -6.14 -10.46
CA ALA A 77 -5.27 -5.48 -11.14
C ALA A 77 -4.80 -4.54 -12.27
N ALA A 78 -3.75 -3.76 -12.02
CA ALA A 78 -3.16 -2.88 -13.02
C ALA A 78 -2.57 -3.67 -14.21
N GLN A 79 -1.89 -4.78 -13.95
CA GLN A 79 -1.35 -5.66 -15.00
C GLN A 79 -2.47 -6.28 -15.85
N LEU A 80 -3.57 -6.71 -15.23
CA LEU A 80 -4.74 -7.22 -15.95
C LEU A 80 -5.38 -6.14 -16.82
N GLY A 81 -5.50 -4.91 -16.30
CA GLY A 81 -5.98 -3.76 -17.06
C GLY A 81 -5.12 -3.47 -18.29
N ASN A 82 -3.80 -3.39 -18.11
CA ASN A 82 -2.85 -3.17 -19.21
C ASN A 82 -2.88 -4.30 -20.23
N LEU A 83 -3.03 -5.56 -19.79
CA LEU A 83 -3.15 -6.70 -20.69
C LEU A 83 -4.44 -6.61 -21.52
N PHE A 84 -5.54 -6.20 -20.90
CA PHE A 84 -6.81 -6.01 -21.60
C PHE A 84 -6.72 -4.88 -22.63
N ASP A 85 -6.15 -3.74 -22.25
CA ASP A 85 -5.96 -2.60 -23.15
C ASP A 85 -5.10 -2.98 -24.37
N ALA A 86 -3.93 -3.59 -24.13
CA ALA A 86 -3.00 -3.99 -25.19
C ALA A 86 -3.56 -5.10 -26.10
N LEU A 87 -4.34 -6.05 -25.56
CA LEU A 87 -4.89 -7.15 -26.36
C LEU A 87 -6.16 -6.77 -27.11
N PHE A 88 -7.03 -5.98 -26.49
CA PHE A 88 -8.36 -5.71 -27.01
C PHE A 88 -8.44 -4.33 -27.63
N VAL A 89 -8.08 -3.29 -26.87
CA VAL A 89 -8.25 -1.90 -27.32
C VAL A 89 -7.28 -1.61 -28.45
N ASP A 90 -5.99 -1.82 -28.24
CA ASP A 90 -4.96 -1.52 -29.25
C ASP A 90 -5.18 -2.33 -30.53
N ARG A 91 -5.47 -3.64 -30.43
CA ARG A 91 -5.69 -4.48 -31.62
C ARG A 91 -6.94 -4.10 -32.41
N LEU A 92 -7.99 -3.65 -31.73
CA LEU A 92 -9.20 -3.18 -32.41
C LEU A 92 -8.94 -1.83 -33.10
N VAL A 93 -8.25 -0.91 -32.43
CA VAL A 93 -7.91 0.40 -33.00
C VAL A 93 -6.94 0.24 -34.17
N ASP A 94 -5.87 -0.53 -34.01
CA ASP A 94 -4.91 -0.80 -35.09
C ASP A 94 -5.55 -1.56 -36.24
N GLY A 95 -6.46 -2.49 -35.96
CA GLY A 95 -7.24 -3.20 -36.97
C GLY A 95 -8.11 -2.25 -37.80
N THR A 96 -8.87 -1.37 -37.14
CA THR A 96 -9.73 -0.39 -37.82
C THR A 96 -8.92 0.67 -38.57
N GLY A 97 -7.79 1.12 -38.01
CA GLY A 97 -6.86 2.03 -38.66
C GLY A 97 -6.20 1.40 -39.89
N GLY A 98 -5.71 0.17 -39.76
CA GLY A 98 -5.12 -0.61 -40.85
C GLY A 98 -6.10 -0.87 -42.00
N LEU A 99 -7.35 -1.19 -41.68
CA LEU A 99 -8.42 -1.32 -42.68
C LEU A 99 -8.66 0.00 -43.40
N SER A 100 -8.73 1.11 -42.67
CA SER A 100 -8.96 2.44 -43.26
C SER A 100 -7.82 2.85 -44.21
N VAL A 101 -6.58 2.60 -43.83
CA VAL A 101 -5.40 2.86 -44.66
C VAL A 101 -5.40 1.97 -45.91
N THR A 102 -5.74 0.69 -45.77
CA THR A 102 -5.79 -0.26 -46.88
C THR A 102 -6.86 0.13 -47.90
N VAL A 103 -8.07 0.45 -47.42
CA VAL A 103 -9.19 0.89 -48.25
C VAL A 103 -8.86 2.21 -48.94
N GLY A 104 -8.35 3.20 -48.19
CA GLY A 104 -7.92 4.49 -48.75
C GLY A 104 -6.80 4.35 -49.78
N GLY A 105 -5.85 3.44 -49.55
CA GLY A 105 -4.79 3.09 -50.49
C GLY A 105 -5.32 2.48 -51.79
N ALA A 106 -6.27 1.53 -51.69
CA ALA A 106 -6.92 0.92 -52.84
C ALA A 106 -7.73 1.93 -53.66
N LEU A 107 -8.54 2.77 -52.99
CA LEU A 107 -9.26 3.88 -53.61
C LEU A 107 -8.31 4.85 -54.33
N ARG A 108 -7.19 5.19 -53.67
CA ARG A 108 -6.18 6.07 -54.26
C ARG A 108 -5.47 5.44 -55.45
N TRP A 109 -5.25 4.14 -55.43
CA TRP A 109 -4.68 3.40 -56.56
C TRP A 109 -5.60 3.43 -57.78
N LEU A 110 -6.92 3.29 -57.57
CA LEU A 110 -7.92 3.43 -58.65
C LEU A 110 -7.85 4.82 -59.31
N VAL A 111 -7.72 5.89 -58.52
CA VAL A 111 -7.71 7.27 -59.04
C VAL A 111 -6.36 7.69 -59.68
N ARG A 112 -5.24 7.04 -59.31
CA ARG A 112 -3.88 7.47 -59.71
C ARG A 112 -3.50 7.21 -61.16
N ARG A 113 -4.28 6.47 -61.93
CA ARG A 113 -3.96 6.13 -63.33
C ARG A 113 -3.90 7.36 -64.26
N GLY A 114 -4.46 8.49 -63.84
CA GLY A 114 -4.16 9.83 -64.40
C GLY A 114 -4.60 10.05 -65.85
N MET A 115 -5.35 9.11 -66.44
CA MET A 115 -5.82 9.20 -67.81
C MET A 115 -7.13 9.99 -67.87
N VAL A 116 -7.18 11.03 -68.71
CA VAL A 116 -8.39 11.89 -68.89
C VAL A 116 -9.63 11.06 -69.26
N GLN A 117 -9.45 9.97 -70.02
CA GLN A 117 -10.54 9.07 -70.42
C GLN A 117 -11.21 8.35 -69.25
N GLU A 118 -10.46 8.03 -68.20
CA GLU A 118 -10.99 7.33 -67.02
C GLU A 118 -11.89 8.24 -66.19
N TYR A 119 -11.54 9.52 -66.06
CA TYR A 119 -12.40 10.51 -65.40
C TYR A 119 -13.73 10.69 -66.13
N LEU A 120 -13.69 10.82 -67.46
CA LEU A 120 -14.90 10.96 -68.28
C LEU A 120 -15.82 9.74 -68.17
N LEU A 121 -15.24 8.53 -68.12
CA LEU A 121 -15.98 7.28 -67.93
C LEU A 121 -16.70 7.24 -66.57
N TRP A 122 -15.99 7.57 -65.48
CA TRP A 122 -16.61 7.61 -64.15
C TRP A 122 -17.69 8.69 -64.03
N THR A 123 -17.47 9.87 -64.60
CA THR A 123 -18.49 10.93 -64.64
C THR A 123 -19.74 10.48 -65.40
N ALA A 124 -19.58 9.85 -66.57
CA ALA A 124 -20.70 9.31 -67.34
C ALA A 124 -21.45 8.20 -66.59
N ALA A 125 -20.73 7.31 -65.90
CA ALA A 125 -21.31 6.23 -65.11
C ALA A 125 -22.13 6.76 -63.92
N VAL A 126 -21.61 7.75 -63.19
CA VAL A 126 -22.32 8.39 -62.07
C VAL A 126 -23.59 9.10 -62.57
N LEU A 127 -23.50 9.88 -63.65
CA LEU A 127 -24.65 10.58 -64.22
C LEU A 127 -25.72 9.60 -64.71
N SER A 128 -25.32 8.52 -65.36
CA SER A 128 -26.25 7.49 -65.86
C SER A 128 -26.95 6.76 -64.70
N THR A 129 -26.21 6.45 -63.63
CA THR A 129 -26.77 5.79 -62.44
C THR A 129 -27.74 6.71 -61.69
N LEU A 130 -27.38 7.99 -61.52
CA LEU A 130 -28.25 8.98 -60.89
C LEU A 130 -29.53 9.21 -61.71
N ALA A 131 -29.41 9.34 -63.04
CA ALA A 131 -30.56 9.48 -63.93
C ALA A 131 -31.49 8.25 -63.85
N PHE A 132 -30.94 7.04 -63.81
CA PHE A 132 -31.70 5.82 -63.62
C PHE A 132 -32.44 5.78 -62.28
N LEU A 133 -31.76 6.14 -61.18
CA LEU A 133 -32.37 6.17 -59.84
C LEU A 133 -33.49 7.21 -59.73
N ILE A 134 -33.37 8.35 -60.42
CA ILE A 134 -34.41 9.39 -60.47
C ILE A 134 -35.59 8.95 -61.34
N ALA A 135 -35.33 8.31 -62.48
CA ALA A 135 -36.38 7.84 -63.39
C ALA A 135 -37.14 6.62 -62.86
N TRP A 136 -36.54 5.84 -61.96
CA TRP A 136 -37.14 4.68 -61.29
C TRP A 136 -37.94 5.04 -60.02
N ARG A 137 -37.92 6.32 -59.62
CA ARG A 137 -38.68 6.82 -58.48
C ARG A 137 -40.01 7.42 -58.92
#